data_AF-A0A800IFR0-F1
#
_entry.id   AF-A0A800IFR0-F1
#
_cell.length_a   1.000
_cell.length_b   1.000
_cell.length_c   1.000
_cell.angle_alpha   90.00
_cell.angle_beta   90.00
_cell.angle_gamma   90.00
#
_symmetry.space_group_name_H-M   'P 1'
#
loop_
_entity.id
_entity.type
_entity.pdbx_description
1 polymer ?
#
loop_
_entity_poly.entity_id
_entity_poly.type
_entity_poly.pdbx_seq_one_letter_code
_entity_poly.pdbx_strand_id
1 'polypeptide(L)'
;MQVSIVKYTESVTQPWGNGAGQMSEVYRFPKTSNDQNYLFRFSTATIEVPQSDFTLYPGYIRHHRTLDGRCEFELDTNNNQTIVDQSGTAFDFFGESQLTCKLLTQTA
;
A
#
# COMPACT_ATOMS: atom_id res chain seq x y z
N MET A 1 -21.11 -3.73 22.57
CA MET A 1 -19.85 -3.46 21.85
C MET A 1 -19.33 -4.78 21.31
N GLN A 2 -19.20 -4.94 19.99
CA GLN A 2 -18.60 -6.13 19.39
C GLN A 2 -17.12 -5.83 19.11
N VAL A 3 -16.23 -6.65 19.66
CA VAL A 3 -14.78 -6.50 19.47
C VAL A 3 -14.28 -7.70 18.66
N SER A 4 -13.49 -7.43 17.62
CA SER A 4 -12.81 -8.47 16.83
C SER A 4 -11.30 -8.29 16.92
N ILE A 5 -10.59 -9.38 17.19
CA ILE A 5 -9.12 -9.43 17.18
C ILE A 5 -8.71 -10.14 15.89
N VAL A 6 -7.93 -9.47 15.04
CA VAL A 6 -7.31 -10.09 13.85
C VAL A 6 -5.93 -10.59 14.26
N LYS A 7 -5.68 -11.89 14.10
CA LYS A 7 -4.39 -12.51 14.44
C LYS A 7 -3.48 -12.58 13.21
N TYR A 8 -2.18 -12.43 13.44
CA TYR A 8 -1.15 -12.56 12.40
C TYR A 8 -1.23 -13.88 11.61
N THR A 9 -1.56 -14.99 12.28
CA THR A 9 -1.61 -16.33 11.65
C THR A 9 -2.75 -16.50 10.64
N GLU A 10 -3.69 -15.57 10.59
CA GLU A 10 -4.83 -15.60 9.64
C GLU A 10 -4.55 -14.79 8.37
N SER A 11 -3.39 -14.13 8.28
CA SER A 11 -2.99 -13.30 7.15
C SER A 11 -2.58 -14.15 5.95
N VAL A 12 -3.52 -14.35 5.03
CA VAL A 12 -3.23 -14.91 3.70
C VAL A 12 -2.56 -13.83 2.85
N THR A 13 -1.45 -14.16 2.21
CA THR A 13 -0.82 -13.30 1.19
C THR A 13 -1.37 -13.63 -0.19
N GLN A 14 -1.52 -12.59 -1.01
CA GLN A 14 -1.97 -12.69 -2.40
C GLN A 14 -0.97 -11.94 -3.29
N PRO A 15 -0.45 -12.56 -4.35
CA PRO A 15 0.41 -11.87 -5.30
C PRO A 15 -0.37 -10.78 -6.03
N TRP A 16 0.32 -9.70 -6.37
CA TRP A 16 -0.23 -8.68 -7.24
C TRP A 16 -0.40 -9.22 -8.66
N GLY A 17 -1.40 -8.74 -9.39
CA GLY A 17 -1.69 -9.21 -10.76
C GLY A 17 -0.54 -8.99 -11.75
N ASN A 18 0.36 -8.04 -11.48
CA ASN A 18 1.56 -7.76 -12.28
C ASN A 18 2.81 -8.53 -11.79
N GLY A 19 2.72 -9.33 -10.72
CA GLY A 19 3.84 -10.07 -10.15
C GLY A 19 4.91 -9.21 -9.48
N ALA A 20 4.67 -7.91 -9.27
CA ALA A 20 5.66 -6.99 -8.70
C ALA A 20 5.75 -7.03 -7.16
N GLY A 21 4.88 -7.80 -6.52
CA GLY A 21 4.82 -7.90 -5.07
C GLY A 21 3.64 -8.73 -4.59
N GLN A 22 3.39 -8.66 -3.29
CA GLN A 22 2.31 -9.37 -2.60
C GLN A 22 1.61 -8.45 -1.61
N MET A 23 0.37 -8.78 -1.27
CA MET A 23 -0.43 -8.05 -0.28
C MET A 23 -1.09 -9.04 0.67
N SER A 24 -1.23 -8.64 1.94
CA SER A 24 -2.10 -9.33 2.89
C SER A 24 -3.14 -8.37 3.43
N GLU A 25 -4.41 -8.73 3.29
CA GLU A 25 -5.50 -7.97 3.89
C GLU A 25 -5.62 -8.31 5.37
N VAL A 26 -5.54 -7.29 6.22
CA VAL A 26 -5.75 -7.42 7.67
C VAL A 26 -7.24 -7.31 7.97
N TYR A 27 -7.91 -6.32 7.39
CA TYR A 27 -9.32 -6.11 7.62
C TYR A 27 -9.96 -5.24 6.56
N ARG A 28 -11.25 -5.48 6.30
CA ARG A 28 -12.08 -4.68 5.40
C ARG A 28 -13.49 -4.56 5.99
N PHE A 29 -14.09 -3.40 5.80
CA PHE A 29 -15.49 -3.18 6.15
C PHE A 29 -16.28 -2.59 4.97
N PRO A 30 -17.50 -3.08 4.68
CA PRO A 30 -18.10 -4.31 5.22
C PRO A 30 -17.31 -5.56 4.84
N LYS A 31 -17.35 -6.64 5.62
CA LYS A 31 -16.58 -7.87 5.32
C LYS A 31 -16.89 -8.51 3.96
N THR A 32 -18.06 -8.21 3.40
CA THR A 32 -18.53 -8.73 2.10
C THR A 32 -18.13 -7.84 0.92
N SER A 33 -17.45 -6.72 1.15
CA SER A 33 -17.06 -5.79 0.09
C SER A 33 -15.86 -6.29 -0.73
N ASN A 34 -15.82 -5.90 -2.00
CA ASN A 34 -14.72 -6.12 -2.91
C ASN A 34 -13.86 -4.85 -3.03
N ASP A 35 -12.82 -4.89 -3.87
CA ASP A 35 -11.84 -3.81 -4.01
C ASP A 35 -12.42 -2.46 -4.50
N GLN A 36 -13.68 -2.44 -4.93
CA GLN A 36 -14.35 -1.27 -5.47
C GLN A 36 -15.35 -0.64 -4.49
N ASN A 37 -15.77 -1.33 -3.42
CA ASN A 37 -16.93 -0.91 -2.62
C ASN A 37 -16.79 -1.09 -1.09
N TYR A 38 -15.56 -1.15 -0.58
CA TYR A 38 -15.33 -1.09 0.87
C TYR A 38 -15.42 0.36 1.39
N LEU A 39 -15.72 0.52 2.68
CA LEU A 39 -15.62 1.82 3.35
C LEU A 39 -14.19 2.09 3.82
N PHE A 40 -13.51 1.05 4.31
CA PHE A 40 -12.08 1.10 4.62
C PHE A 40 -11.45 -0.29 4.55
N ARG A 41 -10.14 -0.31 4.30
CA ARG A 41 -9.31 -1.51 4.26
C ARG A 41 -7.97 -1.23 4.94
N PHE A 42 -7.55 -2.15 5.79
CA PHE A 42 -6.20 -2.24 6.32
C PHE A 42 -5.50 -3.43 5.66
N SER A 43 -4.31 -3.19 5.12
CA SER A 43 -3.51 -4.22 4.47
C SER A 43 -2.03 -3.94 4.66
N THR A 44 -1.22 -5.00 4.59
CA THR A 44 0.23 -4.91 4.41
C THR A 44 0.58 -5.30 2.98
N ALA A 45 1.74 -4.84 2.50
CA ALA A 45 2.24 -5.23 1.20
C ALA A 45 3.76 -5.33 1.20
N THR A 46 4.27 -6.23 0.36
CA THR A 46 5.69 -6.43 0.08
C THR A 46 5.94 -6.16 -1.39
N ILE A 47 6.91 -5.30 -1.69
CA ILE A 47 7.33 -4.96 -3.05
C ILE A 47 8.60 -5.76 -3.34
N GLU A 48 8.59 -6.53 -4.42
CA GLU A 48 9.62 -7.56 -4.69
C GLU A 48 10.47 -7.23 -5.92
N VAL A 49 10.12 -6.16 -6.66
CA VAL A 49 10.85 -5.71 -7.85
C VAL A 49 11.45 -4.31 -7.63
N PRO A 50 12.54 -3.95 -8.34
CA PRO A 50 13.22 -2.66 -8.13
C PRO A 50 12.34 -1.43 -8.30
N GLN A 51 11.35 -1.49 -9.19
CA GLN A 51 10.38 -0.41 -9.42
C GLN A 51 9.00 -0.99 -9.74
N SER A 52 7.95 -0.44 -9.14
CA SER A 52 6.57 -0.87 -9.37
C SER A 52 5.58 0.28 -9.26
N ASP A 53 4.55 0.23 -10.10
CA ASP A 53 3.41 1.13 -10.05
C ASP A 53 2.30 0.57 -9.16
N PHE A 54 1.74 1.42 -8.32
CA PHE A 54 0.62 1.04 -7.47
C PHE A 54 -0.69 1.05 -8.25
N THR A 55 -1.56 0.09 -7.94
CA THR A 55 -2.94 0.07 -8.45
C THR A 55 -3.72 1.30 -7.98
N LEU A 56 -4.47 1.90 -8.89
CA LEU A 56 -5.37 3.01 -8.61
C LEU A 56 -6.62 2.53 -7.86
N TYR A 57 -7.05 3.33 -6.88
CA TYR A 57 -8.30 3.17 -6.14
C TYR A 57 -9.06 4.50 -6.11
N PRO A 58 -9.65 4.94 -7.24
CA PRO A 58 -10.33 6.24 -7.32
C PRO A 58 -11.40 6.43 -6.25
N GLY A 59 -11.44 7.62 -5.65
CA GLY A 59 -12.41 7.97 -4.61
C GLY A 59 -12.01 7.55 -3.18
N TYR A 60 -10.82 6.95 -3.02
CA TYR A 60 -10.24 6.66 -1.70
C TYR A 60 -9.08 7.60 -1.40
N ILE A 61 -8.94 7.97 -0.12
CA ILE A 61 -7.68 8.51 0.40
C ILE A 61 -6.88 7.32 0.95
N ARG A 62 -5.59 7.27 0.64
CA ARG A 62 -4.70 6.18 1.04
C ARG A 62 -3.65 6.73 2.01
N HIS A 63 -3.56 6.09 3.17
CA HIS A 63 -2.52 6.32 4.17
C HIS A 63 -1.47 5.23 4.04
N HIS A 64 -0.21 5.59 3.77
CA HIS A 64 0.85 4.62 3.50
C HIS A 64 2.08 4.86 4.37
N ARG A 65 2.76 3.78 4.75
CA ARG A 65 3.95 3.79 5.60
C ARG A 65 4.83 2.60 5.27
N THR A 66 6.13 2.85 5.11
CA THR A 66 7.14 1.79 5.04
C THR A 66 7.35 1.18 6.43
N LEU A 67 7.08 -0.12 6.55
CA LEU A 67 7.25 -0.86 7.81
C LEU A 67 8.64 -1.47 7.96
N ASP A 68 9.23 -1.92 6.86
CA ASP A 68 10.57 -2.50 6.79
C ASP A 68 11.21 -2.18 5.43
N GLY A 69 12.53 -2.11 5.38
CA GLY A 69 13.29 -1.70 4.20
C GLY A 69 13.27 -0.20 3.92
N ARG A 70 13.69 0.17 2.70
CA ARG A 70 13.77 1.56 2.21
C ARG A 70 13.27 1.66 0.78
N CYS A 71 12.47 2.69 0.52
CA CYS A 71 11.92 2.98 -0.79
C CYS A 71 11.74 4.48 -0.99
N GLU A 72 11.73 4.89 -2.25
CA GLU A 72 11.32 6.20 -2.72
C GLU A 72 9.97 6.08 -3.41
N PHE A 73 9.07 7.00 -3.12
CA PHE A 73 7.76 7.08 -3.76
C PHE A 73 7.67 8.33 -4.62
N GLU A 74 7.26 8.17 -5.87
CA GLU A 74 6.98 9.28 -6.79
C GLU A 74 5.47 9.36 -7.00
N LEU A 75 4.88 10.51 -6.66
CA LEU A 75 3.47 10.79 -6.87
C LEU A 75 3.32 11.68 -8.12
N ASP A 76 2.74 11.10 -9.15
CA ASP A 76 2.37 11.82 -10.37
C ASP A 76 1.18 12.74 -10.07
N THR A 77 1.49 14.02 -9.91
CA THR A 77 0.51 15.10 -9.77
C THR A 77 0.90 16.18 -10.76
N ASN A 78 0.03 17.17 -11.00
CA ASN A 78 0.32 18.30 -11.88
C ASN A 78 1.66 19.02 -11.59
N ASN A 79 2.28 18.80 -10.43
CA ASN A 79 3.60 19.34 -10.05
C ASN A 79 4.66 18.26 -9.72
N ASN A 80 4.43 16.97 -10.01
CA ASN A 80 5.31 15.81 -9.69
C ASN A 80 5.97 15.89 -8.30
N GLN A 81 5.33 15.29 -7.30
CA GLN A 81 5.86 15.28 -5.94
C GLN A 81 6.66 14.00 -5.68
N THR A 82 7.97 14.14 -5.44
CA THR A 82 8.80 13.02 -4.96
C THR A 82 8.75 12.97 -3.43
N ILE A 83 8.27 11.85 -2.90
CA ILE A 83 8.23 11.52 -1.48
C ILE A 83 9.34 10.52 -1.20
N VAL A 84 10.48 11.02 -0.73
CA VAL A 84 11.66 10.20 -0.45
C VAL A 84 11.64 9.69 0.99
N ASP A 85 11.95 8.40 1.17
CA ASP A 85 12.32 7.77 2.44
C ASP A 85 11.39 8.07 3.62
N GLN A 86 10.18 7.51 3.56
CA GLN A 86 9.20 7.56 4.66
C GLN A 86 9.43 6.45 5.70
N SER A 87 10.67 5.97 5.87
CA SER A 87 11.01 5.03 6.94
C SER A 87 10.66 5.65 8.30
N GLY A 88 9.53 5.22 8.86
CA GLY A 88 9.03 5.69 10.14
C GLY A 88 7.87 6.68 10.11
N THR A 89 7.54 7.30 8.97
CA THR A 89 6.46 8.32 8.86
C THR A 89 5.37 7.86 7.88
N ALA A 90 4.13 8.27 8.13
CA ALA A 90 3.01 7.99 7.22
C ALA A 90 2.79 9.18 6.28
N PHE A 91 2.39 8.89 5.04
CA PHE A 91 2.00 9.89 4.06
C PHE A 91 0.67 9.54 3.40
N ASP A 92 -0.01 10.57 2.92
CA ASP A 92 -1.34 10.47 2.34
C ASP A 92 -1.29 10.79 0.85
N PHE A 93 -2.08 10.07 0.07
CA PHE A 93 -2.30 10.36 -1.35
C PHE A 93 -3.70 9.93 -1.79
N PHE A 94 -4.23 10.57 -2.84
CA PHE A 94 -5.50 10.17 -3.44
C PHE A 94 -5.32 8.89 -4.25
N GLY A 95 -6.27 7.97 -4.16
CA GLY A 95 -6.20 6.68 -4.83
C GLY A 95 -6.32 6.78 -6.36
N GLU A 96 -6.83 7.89 -6.90
CA GLU A 96 -6.77 8.22 -8.32
C GLU A 96 -5.40 8.75 -8.79
N SER A 97 -4.49 9.10 -7.89
CA SER A 97 -3.14 9.56 -8.24
C SER A 97 -2.21 8.38 -8.48
N GLN A 98 -1.42 8.43 -9.55
CA GLN A 98 -0.44 7.40 -9.84
C GLN A 98 0.74 7.52 -8.87
N LEU A 99 1.01 6.44 -8.14
CA LEU A 99 2.15 6.32 -7.24
C LEU A 99 3.10 5.26 -7.79
N THR A 100 4.36 5.63 -7.98
CA THR A 100 5.44 4.73 -8.36
C THR A 100 6.36 4.55 -7.16
N CYS A 101 6.74 3.31 -6.86
CA CYS A 101 7.70 2.99 -5.82
C CYS A 101 9.00 2.48 -6.44
N LYS A 102 10.14 2.98 -5.95
CA LYS A 102 11.50 2.50 -6.27
C LYS A 102 12.15 1.97 -5.00
N LEU A 103 12.62 0.74 -5.02
CA LEU A 103 13.38 0.18 -3.91
C LEU A 103 14.76 0.83 -3.86
N LEU A 104 15.17 1.26 -2.66
CA LEU A 104 16.50 1.83 -2.46
C LEU A 104 17.44 0.70 -2.03
N THR A 105 18.51 0.48 -2.81
CA THR A 105 19.58 -0.43 -2.40
C THR A 105 20.25 0.08 -1.13
N GLN A 106 20.65 -0.84 -0.25
CA GLN A 106 21.56 -0.46 0.82
C GLN A 106 22.88 0.02 0.19
N THR A 107 23.18 1.30 0.36
CA THR A 107 24.57 1.77 0.28
C THR A 107 25.37 0.92 1.25
N ALA A 108 26.32 0.17 0.70
CA ALA A 108 27.26 -0.68 1.44
C ALA A 108 28.11 0.14 2.41
#